data_AF-A0A511UU39-F1
#
_entry.id   AF-A0A511UU39-F1
#
_cell.length_a   1.000
_cell.length_b   1.000
_cell.length_c   1.000
_cell.angle_alpha   90.00
_cell.angle_beta   90.00
_cell.angle_gamma   90.00
#
_symmetry.space_group_name_H-M   'P 1'
#
loop_
_entity.id
_entity.type
_entity.pdbx_description
1 polymer ?
#
loop_
_entity_poly.entity_id
_entity_poly.type
_entity_poly.pdbx_seq_one_letter_code
_entity_poly.pdbx_strand_id
1 'polypeptide(L)'
;MQNKIYFFILLILLCVLVMSCDRDSNLNERYILSTVDHAMIEAYIDEHVTDEGEDEQVLSVHEVLGSDQGAGKIYLWVMAEGYMTKANRIVKTSGLSQPVLLKVSDKSGDLEIIEHASPRDGNDYPKDIKKMFPDFIIDKFDNVEEKLREELEKKFRELE
;
A
#
# COMPACT_ATOMS: atom_id res chain seq x y z
N MET A 1 -53.87 -0.52 -28.55
CA MET A 1 -53.38 0.12 -27.30
C MET A 1 -52.32 -0.75 -26.61
N GLN A 2 -52.53 -2.07 -26.52
CA GLN A 2 -51.57 -3.05 -25.97
C GLN A 2 -50.15 -2.99 -26.58
N ASN A 3 -50.00 -2.88 -27.91
CA ASN A 3 -48.66 -2.86 -28.52
C ASN A 3 -47.81 -1.64 -28.12
N LYS A 4 -48.45 -0.51 -27.76
CA LYS A 4 -47.76 0.68 -27.25
C LYS A 4 -47.28 0.48 -25.81
N ILE A 5 -48.02 -0.30 -25.02
CA ILE A 5 -47.67 -0.66 -23.63
C ILE A 5 -46.49 -1.62 -23.63
N TYR A 6 -46.48 -2.65 -24.48
CA TYR A 6 -45.34 -3.56 -24.60
C TYR A 6 -44.07 -2.86 -25.08
N PHE A 7 -44.19 -1.90 -26.01
CA PHE A 7 -43.06 -1.08 -26.45
C PHE A 7 -42.48 -0.25 -25.30
N PHE A 8 -43.34 0.35 -24.47
CA PHE A 8 -42.91 1.11 -23.29
C PHE A 8 -42.24 0.23 -22.23
N ILE A 9 -42.78 -0.96 -21.97
CA ILE A 9 -42.20 -1.92 -21.01
C ILE A 9 -40.84 -2.42 -21.51
N LEU A 10 -40.69 -2.70 -22.81
CA LEU A 10 -39.43 -3.10 -23.42
C LEU A 10 -38.38 -1.99 -23.33
N LEU A 11 -38.78 -0.74 -23.51
CA LEU A 11 -37.89 0.43 -23.39
C LEU A 11 -37.39 0.61 -21.95
N ILE A 12 -38.27 0.44 -20.95
CA ILE A 12 -37.90 0.50 -19.52
C ILE A 12 -36.96 -0.66 -19.15
N LEU A 13 -37.21 -1.86 -19.66
CA LEU A 13 -36.33 -3.01 -19.42
C LEU A 13 -34.93 -2.81 -20.02
N LEU A 14 -34.85 -2.14 -21.19
CA LEU A 14 -33.59 -1.76 -21.82
C LEU A 14 -32.84 -0.68 -21.01
N CYS A 15 -33.57 0.27 -20.40
CA CYS A 15 -33.00 1.30 -19.52
C CYS A 15 -32.43 0.72 -18.22
N VAL A 16 -32.99 -0.38 -17.69
CA VAL A 16 -32.45 -1.05 -16.50
C VAL A 16 -31.14 -1.79 -16.81
N LEU A 17 -30.95 -2.29 -18.03
CA LEU A 17 -29.72 -2.96 -18.45
C LEU A 17 -28.53 -2.01 -18.67
N VAL A 18 -28.78 -0.72 -18.93
CA VAL A 18 -27.72 0.31 -19.03
C VAL A 18 -27.43 1.01 -17.71
N MET A 19 -28.12 0.65 -16.61
CA MET A 19 -27.84 1.16 -15.26
C MET A 19 -26.73 0.40 -14.53
N SER A 20 -26.11 -0.61 -15.15
CA SER A 20 -24.73 -0.97 -14.81
C SER A 20 -23.78 0.09 -15.39
N CYS A 21 -23.85 1.29 -14.85
CA CYS A 21 -22.63 2.07 -14.73
C CYS A 21 -21.74 1.26 -13.79
N ASP A 22 -20.69 0.64 -14.33
CA ASP A 22 -19.45 0.52 -13.58
C ASP A 22 -19.07 1.94 -13.17
N ARG A 23 -19.57 2.34 -12.00
CA ARG A 23 -19.19 3.58 -11.36
C ARG A 23 -17.88 3.31 -10.65
N ASP A 24 -16.86 3.01 -11.44
CA ASP A 24 -15.46 3.06 -11.01
C ASP A 24 -15.04 4.54 -11.01
N SER A 25 -15.74 5.34 -10.21
CA SER A 25 -15.64 6.81 -10.23
C SER A 25 -14.80 7.36 -9.09
N ASN A 26 -13.85 6.58 -8.54
CA ASN A 26 -12.99 7.03 -7.43
C ASN A 26 -11.49 6.68 -7.58
N LEU A 27 -11.02 6.28 -8.76
CA LEU A 27 -9.58 6.04 -8.98
C LEU A 27 -8.76 7.29 -9.36
N ASN A 28 -9.37 8.48 -9.37
CA ASN A 28 -8.74 9.71 -9.89
C ASN A 28 -8.26 10.71 -8.82
N GLU A 29 -8.65 10.58 -7.56
CA GLU A 29 -8.09 11.42 -6.50
C GLU A 29 -6.94 10.66 -5.82
N ARG A 30 -5.72 10.99 -6.23
CA ARG A 30 -4.48 10.46 -5.64
C ARG A 30 -3.83 11.57 -4.82
N TYR A 31 -3.29 11.20 -3.66
CA TYR A 31 -2.42 12.10 -2.92
C TYR A 31 -1.19 12.46 -3.76
N ILE A 32 -0.91 13.76 -3.85
CA ILE A 32 0.38 14.28 -4.33
C ILE A 32 1.25 14.43 -3.10
N LEU A 33 2.14 13.47 -2.88
CA LEU A 33 3.01 13.44 -1.71
C LEU A 33 4.19 14.41 -1.88
N SER A 34 4.36 15.30 -0.91
CA SER A 34 5.50 16.19 -0.80
C SER A 34 6.70 15.47 -0.17
N THR A 35 7.87 16.10 -0.20
CA THR A 35 9.06 15.60 0.50
C THR A 35 8.82 15.46 2.02
N VAL A 36 7.99 16.33 2.60
CA VAL A 36 7.62 16.26 4.02
C VAL A 36 6.76 15.04 4.31
N ASP A 37 5.81 14.72 3.42
CA ASP A 37 4.97 13.53 3.56
C ASP A 37 5.79 12.24 3.45
N HIS A 38 6.75 12.21 2.51
CA HIS A 38 7.67 11.07 2.37
C HIS A 38 8.52 10.86 3.62
N ALA A 39 9.08 11.93 4.20
CA ALA A 39 9.85 11.83 5.43
C ALA A 39 8.99 11.38 6.63
N MET A 40 7.73 11.82 6.69
CA MET A 40 6.78 11.40 7.72
C MET A 40 6.39 9.93 7.57
N ILE A 41 6.18 9.45 6.34
CA ILE A 41 5.95 8.02 6.06
C ILE A 41 7.17 7.18 6.45
N GLU A 42 8.39 7.61 6.10
CA GLU A 42 9.62 6.92 6.47
C GLU A 42 9.73 6.78 8.01
N ALA A 43 9.57 7.88 8.74
CA ALA A 43 9.60 7.88 10.19
C ALA A 43 8.52 6.97 10.81
N TYR A 44 7.30 7.00 10.26
CA TYR A 44 6.21 6.14 10.74
C TYR A 44 6.51 4.65 10.52
N ILE A 45 7.12 4.29 9.39
CA ILE A 45 7.49 2.91 9.09
C ILE A 45 8.54 2.41 10.09
N ASP A 46 9.57 3.21 10.33
CA ASP A 46 10.65 2.88 11.26
C ASP A 46 10.12 2.71 12.69
N GLU A 47 9.15 3.53 13.11
CA GLU A 47 8.61 3.47 14.47
C GLU A 47 7.55 2.37 14.69
N HIS A 48 6.73 2.07 13.68
CA HIS A 48 5.50 1.29 13.89
C HIS A 48 5.37 0.03 13.03
N VAL A 49 6.13 -0.10 11.94
CA VAL A 49 6.02 -1.24 11.01
C VAL A 49 7.20 -2.20 11.19
N THR A 50 8.39 -1.66 11.45
CA THR A 50 9.57 -2.46 11.76
C THR A 50 9.61 -2.85 13.24
N ASP A 51 10.15 -4.02 13.52
CA ASP A 51 10.41 -4.49 14.89
C ASP A 51 11.91 -4.42 15.14
N GLU A 52 12.34 -3.54 16.05
CA GLU A 52 13.73 -3.45 16.48
C GLU A 52 13.94 -4.39 17.67
N GLY A 53 14.65 -5.50 17.45
CA GLY A 53 15.13 -6.35 18.53
C GLY A 53 16.11 -5.62 19.44
N GLU A 54 16.24 -6.08 20.69
CA GLU A 54 17.27 -5.59 21.60
C GLU A 54 18.67 -5.81 20.99
N ASP A 55 19.47 -4.74 20.88
CA ASP A 55 20.79 -4.69 20.22
C ASP A 55 20.80 -4.91 18.68
N GLU A 56 19.66 -4.72 18.01
CA GLU A 56 19.53 -4.78 16.55
C GLU A 56 19.37 -3.37 15.97
N GLN A 57 20.13 -3.07 14.91
CA GLN A 57 19.87 -1.91 14.06
C GLN A 57 19.02 -2.34 12.88
N VAL A 58 17.87 -1.72 12.68
CA VAL A 58 17.02 -2.00 11.52
C VAL A 58 17.24 -0.94 10.45
N LEU A 59 17.36 -1.38 9.20
CA LEU A 59 17.29 -0.51 8.03
C LEU A 59 16.01 -0.83 7.28
N SER A 60 15.25 0.21 6.95
CA SER A 60 14.07 0.11 6.12
C SER A 60 14.21 0.91 4.82
N VAL A 61 13.49 0.46 3.81
CA VAL A 61 13.19 1.17 2.57
C VAL A 61 11.73 0.89 2.19
N HIS A 62 11.12 1.79 1.42
CA HIS A 62 9.73 1.60 1.01
C HIS A 62 9.46 2.20 -0.37
N GLU A 63 8.43 1.67 -1.03
CA GLU A 63 7.90 2.22 -2.28
C GLU A 63 6.43 2.55 -2.13
N VAL A 64 6.06 3.79 -2.49
CA VAL A 64 4.65 4.18 -2.61
C VAL A 64 4.09 3.64 -3.93
N LEU A 65 3.23 2.62 -3.83
CA LEU A 65 2.59 1.97 -4.98
C LEU A 65 1.43 2.80 -5.52
N GLY A 66 0.76 3.56 -4.67
CA GLY A 66 -0.30 4.48 -5.04
C GLY A 66 -1.15 4.92 -3.85
N SER A 67 -2.24 5.61 -4.14
CA SER A 67 -3.14 6.14 -3.13
C SER A 67 -4.58 6.22 -3.63
N ASP A 68 -5.50 6.30 -2.67
CA ASP A 68 -6.92 6.56 -2.85
C ASP A 68 -7.31 7.64 -1.82
N GLN A 69 -7.32 8.90 -2.27
CA GLN A 69 -7.60 10.04 -1.41
C GLN A 69 -9.06 10.02 -0.93
N GLY A 70 -10.01 9.61 -1.78
CA GLY A 70 -11.41 9.48 -1.41
C GLY A 70 -11.64 8.49 -0.26
N ALA A 71 -10.81 7.44 -0.18
CA ALA A 71 -10.84 6.47 0.90
C ALA A 71 -9.85 6.76 2.05
N GLY A 72 -9.01 7.80 1.94
CA GLY A 72 -7.95 8.09 2.91
C GLY A 72 -6.92 6.97 3.02
N LYS A 73 -6.41 6.48 1.89
CA LYS A 73 -5.48 5.34 1.84
C LYS A 73 -4.22 5.61 1.04
N ILE A 74 -3.10 5.13 1.54
CA ILE A 74 -1.82 5.05 0.82
C ILE A 74 -1.36 3.59 0.85
N TYR A 75 -0.98 3.06 -0.31
CA TYR A 75 -0.53 1.69 -0.46
C TYR A 75 0.97 1.68 -0.70
N LEU A 76 1.69 0.92 0.11
CA LEU A 76 3.13 0.85 0.13
C LEU A 76 3.59 -0.59 -0.04
N TRP A 77 4.84 -0.76 -0.47
CA TRP A 77 5.63 -1.93 -0.14
C TRP A 77 6.76 -1.52 0.79
N VAL A 78 6.96 -2.25 1.87
CA VAL A 78 8.03 -2.00 2.84
C VAL A 78 8.98 -3.18 2.84
N MET A 79 10.27 -2.89 2.78
CA MET A 79 11.33 -3.87 3.01
C MET A 79 12.22 -3.36 4.14
N ALA A 80 12.44 -4.20 5.15
CA ALA A 80 13.37 -3.89 6.23
C ALA A 80 14.21 -5.11 6.58
N GLU A 81 15.42 -4.86 7.03
CA GLU A 81 16.36 -5.89 7.45
C GLU A 81 17.10 -5.40 8.69
N GLY A 82 17.22 -6.27 9.68
CA GLY A 82 17.95 -6.02 10.89
C GLY A 82 19.39 -6.50 10.82
N TYR A 83 20.22 -5.85 11.60
CA TYR A 83 21.65 -6.02 11.63
C TYR A 83 22.15 -5.97 13.07
N MET A 84 23.06 -6.88 13.41
CA MET A 84 23.71 -6.86 14.72
C MET A 84 25.20 -7.15 14.60
N THR A 85 25.98 -6.62 15.55
CA THR A 85 27.42 -6.89 15.60
C THR A 85 27.69 -8.14 16.44
N LYS A 86 28.18 -9.21 15.81
CA LYS A 86 28.67 -10.43 16.48
C LYS A 86 30.14 -10.65 16.16
N ALA A 87 30.98 -10.73 17.20
CA ALA A 87 32.41 -11.04 17.07
C ALA A 87 33.13 -10.16 16.01
N ASN A 88 32.92 -8.84 16.08
CA ASN A 88 33.44 -7.83 15.16
C ASN A 88 33.00 -8.00 13.69
N ARG A 89 31.84 -8.62 13.45
CA ARG A 89 31.21 -8.69 12.12
C ARG A 89 29.76 -8.26 12.23
N ILE A 90 29.31 -7.47 11.27
CA ILE A 90 27.88 -7.19 11.09
C ILE A 90 27.24 -8.43 10.49
N VAL A 91 26.19 -8.95 11.10
CA VAL A 91 25.41 -10.07 10.61
C VAL A 91 23.96 -9.63 10.41
N LYS A 92 23.40 -9.99 9.25
CA LYS A 92 21.97 -9.88 8.97
C LYS A 92 21.18 -10.82 9.87
N THR A 93 20.05 -10.34 10.37
CA THR A 93 19.18 -11.07 11.30
C THR A 93 17.80 -11.29 10.66
N SER A 94 16.73 -10.78 11.28
CA SER A 94 15.37 -10.84 10.74
C SER A 94 15.15 -9.75 9.71
N GLY A 95 14.16 -9.94 8.86
CA GLY A 95 13.70 -8.92 7.94
C GLY A 95 12.25 -9.13 7.56
N LEU A 96 11.65 -8.11 6.96
CA LEU A 96 10.32 -8.13 6.41
C LEU A 96 10.35 -7.60 4.97
N SER A 97 9.49 -8.13 4.13
CA SER A 97 9.20 -7.61 2.80
C SER A 97 7.73 -7.85 2.54
N GLN A 98 6.91 -6.81 2.66
CA GLN A 98 5.46 -6.95 2.59
C GLN A 98 4.77 -5.67 2.13
N PRO A 99 3.59 -5.79 1.50
CA PRO A 99 2.77 -4.63 1.23
C PRO A 99 2.10 -4.14 2.51
N VAL A 100 2.01 -2.82 2.66
CA VAL A 100 1.43 -2.13 3.82
C VAL A 100 0.37 -1.15 3.34
N LEU A 101 -0.77 -1.15 4.01
CA LEU A 101 -1.82 -0.14 3.82
C LEU A 101 -1.73 0.87 4.95
N LEU A 102 -1.49 2.14 4.62
CA LEU A 102 -1.67 3.26 5.54
C LEU A 102 -3.06 3.85 5.39
N LYS A 103 -3.72 4.11 6.52
CA LYS A 103 -4.91 4.96 6.57
C LYS A 103 -4.50 6.36 7.00
N VAL A 104 -4.97 7.34 6.26
CA VAL A 104 -4.56 8.74 6.40
C VAL A 104 -5.75 9.68 6.47
N SER A 105 -5.52 10.87 7.02
CA SER A 105 -6.45 12.01 7.01
C SER A 105 -5.74 13.25 6.52
N ASP A 106 -6.44 14.09 5.77
CA ASP A 106 -5.98 15.39 5.26
C ASP A 106 -6.88 16.56 5.71
N LYS A 107 -7.75 16.32 6.70
CA LYS A 107 -8.79 17.29 7.15
C LYS A 107 -8.25 18.61 7.70
N SER A 108 -7.01 18.62 8.19
CA SER A 108 -6.32 19.80 8.72
C SER A 108 -5.56 20.58 7.64
N GLY A 109 -5.52 20.08 6.41
CA GLY A 109 -4.67 20.59 5.32
C GLY A 109 -3.32 19.89 5.23
N ASP A 110 -2.92 19.15 6.27
CA ASP A 110 -1.70 18.34 6.31
C ASP A 110 -2.06 16.85 6.33
N LEU A 111 -1.22 16.01 5.70
CA LEU A 111 -1.37 14.56 5.72
C LEU A 111 -1.00 14.02 7.10
N GLU A 112 -1.88 13.22 7.69
CA GLU A 112 -1.68 12.55 8.97
C GLU A 112 -1.91 11.05 8.82
N ILE A 113 -0.97 10.22 9.27
CA ILE A 113 -1.14 8.76 9.34
C ILE A 113 -1.90 8.40 10.61
N ILE A 114 -3.04 7.74 10.45
CA ILE A 114 -3.92 7.33 11.56
C ILE A 114 -3.52 5.93 12.06
N GLU A 115 -3.32 5.00 11.14
CA GLU A 115 -2.98 3.61 11.43
C GLU A 115 -2.43 2.91 10.18
N HIS A 116 -1.85 1.73 10.38
CA HIS A 116 -1.44 0.85 9.29
C HIS A 116 -2.09 -0.54 9.42
N ALA A 117 -2.09 -1.29 8.31
CA ALA A 117 -2.46 -2.69 8.29
C ALA A 117 -1.56 -3.46 7.33
N SER A 118 -1.13 -4.64 7.77
CA SER A 118 -0.37 -5.61 6.96
C SER A 118 -1.20 -6.88 6.72
N PRO A 119 -1.04 -7.55 5.57
CA PRO A 119 -1.68 -8.83 5.34
C PRO A 119 -1.15 -9.87 6.33
N ARG A 120 -1.96 -10.85 6.69
CA ARG A 120 -1.51 -11.98 7.52
C ARG A 120 -0.64 -12.92 6.71
N ASP A 121 0.30 -13.58 7.38
CA ASP A 121 1.20 -14.54 6.76
C ASP A 121 0.52 -15.86 6.34
N GLY A 122 1.22 -16.61 5.49
CA GLY A 122 0.86 -17.97 5.13
C GLY A 122 -0.39 -18.05 4.25
N ASN A 123 -1.28 -19.01 4.56
CA ASN A 123 -2.44 -19.32 3.70
C ASN A 123 -3.48 -18.19 3.63
N ASP A 124 -3.47 -17.27 4.59
CA ASP A 124 -4.37 -16.12 4.61
C ASP A 124 -3.88 -14.96 3.72
N TYR A 125 -2.58 -14.94 3.38
CA TYR A 125 -1.96 -13.84 2.62
C TYR A 125 -2.70 -13.52 1.31
N PRO A 126 -2.98 -14.48 0.40
CA PRO A 126 -3.62 -14.15 -0.88
C PRO A 126 -5.03 -13.57 -0.71
N LYS A 127 -5.73 -13.96 0.37
CA LYS A 127 -7.07 -13.47 0.69
C LYS A 127 -7.01 -12.04 1.23
N ASP A 128 -6.04 -11.76 2.09
CA ASP A 128 -5.85 -10.42 2.64
C ASP A 128 -5.39 -9.45 1.55
N ILE A 129 -4.50 -9.87 0.65
CA ILE A 129 -4.09 -9.06 -0.51
C ILE A 129 -5.30 -8.60 -1.33
N LYS A 130 -6.14 -9.53 -1.78
CA LYS A 130 -7.34 -9.21 -2.58
C LYS A 130 -8.37 -8.35 -1.84
N LYS A 131 -8.37 -8.38 -0.50
CA LYS A 131 -9.30 -7.60 0.32
C LYS A 131 -8.76 -6.19 0.60
N MET A 132 -7.46 -6.06 0.81
CA MET A 132 -6.82 -4.84 1.28
C MET A 132 -6.39 -3.93 0.14
N PHE A 133 -5.98 -4.52 -0.99
CA PHE A 133 -5.37 -3.80 -2.10
C PHE A 133 -6.26 -3.92 -3.34
N PRO A 134 -6.55 -2.80 -4.04
CA PRO A 134 -7.24 -2.85 -5.32
C PRO A 134 -6.33 -3.42 -6.42
N ASP A 135 -6.94 -3.99 -7.47
CA ASP A 135 -6.20 -4.73 -8.52
C ASP A 135 -5.07 -3.90 -9.15
N PHE A 136 -5.29 -2.60 -9.40
CA PHE A 136 -4.26 -1.72 -9.99
C PHE A 136 -3.03 -1.51 -9.08
N ILE A 137 -3.14 -1.77 -7.78
CA ILE A 137 -2.00 -1.78 -6.84
C ILE A 137 -1.34 -3.16 -6.84
N ILE A 138 -2.14 -4.23 -6.87
CA ILE A 138 -1.64 -5.61 -6.93
C ILE A 138 -0.79 -5.81 -8.20
N ASP A 139 -1.22 -5.26 -9.33
CA ASP A 139 -0.48 -5.30 -10.61
C ASP A 139 0.90 -4.64 -10.52
N LYS A 140 1.15 -3.81 -9.50
CA LYS A 140 2.45 -3.17 -9.27
C LYS A 140 3.36 -3.94 -8.33
N PHE A 141 2.92 -5.08 -7.79
CA PHE A 141 3.76 -5.88 -6.89
C PHE A 141 4.97 -6.47 -7.64
N ASP A 142 4.83 -6.68 -8.94
CA ASP A 142 5.90 -7.18 -9.79
C ASP A 142 7.10 -6.22 -9.78
N ASN A 143 8.29 -6.78 -9.54
CA ASN A 143 9.60 -6.09 -9.53
C ASN A 143 9.88 -5.12 -8.37
N VAL A 144 8.91 -4.86 -7.48
CA VAL A 144 9.13 -3.97 -6.32
C VAL A 144 10.18 -4.56 -5.38
N GLU A 145 10.16 -5.88 -5.18
CA GLU A 145 11.09 -6.54 -4.28
C GLU A 145 12.55 -6.38 -4.73
N GLU A 146 12.84 -6.54 -6.03
CA GLU A 146 14.20 -6.41 -6.56
C GLU A 146 14.71 -4.97 -6.40
N LYS A 147 13.89 -3.98 -6.75
CA LYS A 147 14.25 -2.57 -6.59
C LYS A 147 14.52 -2.21 -5.13
N LEU A 148 13.64 -2.58 -4.21
CA LEU A 148 13.82 -2.29 -2.79
C LEU A 148 15.04 -3.03 -2.21
N ARG A 149 15.35 -4.25 -2.70
CA ARG A 149 16.56 -4.96 -2.33
C ARG A 149 17.82 -4.14 -2.66
N GLU A 150 17.90 -3.62 -3.88
CA GLU A 150 19.04 -2.81 -4.32
C GLU A 150 19.19 -1.52 -3.51
N GLU A 151 18.07 -0.85 -3.21
CA GLU A 151 18.04 0.36 -2.37
C GLU A 151 18.49 0.07 -0.94
N LEU A 152 18.00 -1.02 -0.34
CA LEU A 152 18.37 -1.43 1.02
C LEU A 152 19.85 -1.78 1.11
N GLU A 153 20.37 -2.54 0.14
CA GLU A 153 21.80 -2.86 0.07
C GLU A 153 22.67 -1.62 -0.10
N LYS A 154 22.19 -0.61 -0.83
CA LYS A 154 22.88 0.68 -0.93
C LYS A 154 22.90 1.40 0.43
N LYS A 155 21.76 1.48 1.13
CA LYS A 155 21.66 2.06 2.48
C LYS A 155 22.58 1.34 3.46
N PHE A 156 22.68 0.02 3.37
CA PHE A 156 23.61 -0.77 4.19
C PHE A 156 25.09 -0.42 3.93
N ARG A 157 25.50 -0.32 2.66
CA ARG A 157 26.89 0.04 2.30
C ARG A 157 27.31 1.44 2.74
N GLU A 158 26.36 2.34 2.98
CA GLU A 158 26.64 3.69 3.49
C GLU A 158 26.95 3.70 5.00
N LEU A 159 26.72 2.59 5.70
CA LEU A 159 27.01 2.43 7.12
C LEU A 159 28.36 1.74 7.40
N GLU A 160 28.95 1.08 6.40
CA GLU A 160 30.29 0.48 6.46
C GLU A 160 31.41 1.52 6.26
#